data_AF-A0A929P9W5-F1
#
_entry.id   AF-A0A929P9W5-F1
#
_cell.length_a   1.000
_cell.length_b   1.000
_cell.length_c   1.000
_cell.angle_alpha   90.00
_cell.angle_beta   90.00
_cell.angle_gamma   90.00
#
_symmetry.space_group_name_H-M   'P 1'
#
loop_
_entity.id
_entity.type
_entity.pdbx_description
1 polymer ?
#
loop_
_entity_poly.entity_id
_entity_poly.type
_entity_poly.pdbx_seq_one_letter_code
_entity_poly.pdbx_strand_id
1 'polypeptide(L)'
;RDVFREKCFRVASWDDFAEALGRAGGRKLKPFFGQWVTRPGAPRLALEDVEAKKDNQGWEVSGRLTQKSPYYDLEVPLRLETDGASIEAKIPSTGREAFFTLSSNATPRRLVADPDVDLFRRLDPSEIPPTVNGIKGSKSLVVVVARSLPPVTRDASRLLLKALGQEKSFMFLEDEISPSRLKGHDVLYLGVPEEKAYLSTLPKGLALWPDRFTVEGMSYHGEGDVLFVVLPNPQDRQRVMGLFLPLSAKAVPKVARKIPHYGKYSYLVFRKGVNQAKGTWPVSASPLIHVFSP
;
A
#
# COMPACT_ATOMS: atom_id res chain seq x y z
N ARG A 1 -24.44 30.13 -0.70
CA ARG A 1 -25.71 30.88 -0.87
C ARG A 1 -25.61 31.85 -2.04
N ASP A 2 -24.52 32.63 -2.12
CA ASP A 2 -24.32 33.64 -3.18
C ASP A 2 -24.25 33.02 -4.59
N VAL A 3 -23.48 31.94 -4.78
CA VAL A 3 -23.43 31.21 -6.07
C VAL A 3 -24.82 30.83 -6.56
N PHE A 4 -25.65 30.25 -5.69
CA PHE A 4 -27.02 29.87 -6.04
C PHE A 4 -27.84 31.11 -6.43
N ARG A 5 -27.77 32.19 -5.67
CA ARG A 5 -28.50 33.44 -5.97
C ARG A 5 -28.09 34.04 -7.32
N GLU A 6 -26.79 34.04 -7.63
CA GLU A 6 -26.22 34.67 -8.83
C GLU A 6 -26.34 33.78 -10.09
N LYS A 7 -26.32 32.46 -9.92
CA LYS A 7 -26.23 31.48 -11.02
C LYS A 7 -27.42 30.54 -11.14
N CYS A 8 -28.50 30.74 -10.38
CA CYS A 8 -29.71 29.92 -10.52
C CYS A 8 -30.21 29.95 -11.98
N PHE A 9 -30.51 28.77 -12.52
CA PHE A 9 -30.92 28.58 -13.92
C PHE A 9 -29.91 29.08 -14.97
N ARG A 10 -28.64 29.26 -14.60
CA ARG A 10 -27.53 29.64 -15.48
C ARG A 10 -26.38 28.63 -15.35
N VAL A 11 -25.48 28.62 -16.32
CA VAL A 11 -24.25 27.83 -16.23
C VAL A 11 -23.36 28.40 -15.12
N ALA A 12 -22.87 27.53 -14.25
CA ALA A 12 -21.90 27.85 -13.22
C ALA A 12 -20.61 27.06 -13.43
N SER A 13 -19.49 27.65 -13.04
CA SER A 13 -18.13 27.10 -13.14
C SER A 13 -17.47 27.07 -11.77
N TRP A 14 -16.33 26.37 -11.66
CA TRP A 14 -15.52 26.37 -10.44
C TRP A 14 -15.00 27.76 -10.05
N ASP A 15 -14.80 28.64 -11.03
CA ASP A 15 -14.40 30.03 -10.76
C ASP A 15 -15.50 30.82 -10.03
N ASP A 16 -16.78 30.54 -10.33
CA ASP A 16 -17.90 31.17 -9.63
C ASP A 16 -17.91 30.79 -8.14
N PHE A 17 -17.57 29.53 -7.83
CA PHE A 17 -17.40 29.08 -6.45
C PHE A 17 -16.16 29.70 -5.81
N ALA A 18 -15.03 29.74 -6.50
CA ALA A 18 -13.79 30.33 -6.00
C ALA A 18 -13.97 31.82 -5.64
N GLU A 19 -14.71 32.57 -6.46
CA GLU A 19 -14.99 33.98 -6.22
C GLU A 19 -15.97 34.18 -5.06
N ALA A 20 -17.12 33.48 -5.06
CA ALA A 20 -18.13 33.65 -4.02
C ALA A 20 -17.61 33.23 -2.63
N LEU A 21 -16.93 32.08 -2.54
CA LEU A 21 -16.33 31.63 -1.29
C LEU A 21 -15.15 32.51 -0.87
N GLY A 22 -14.38 32.99 -1.85
CA GLY A 22 -13.27 33.90 -1.59
C GLY A 22 -13.71 35.24 -1.00
N ARG A 23 -14.81 35.81 -1.53
CA ARG A 23 -15.45 37.01 -0.97
C ARG A 23 -15.93 36.79 0.46
N ALA A 24 -16.67 35.70 0.70
CA ALA A 24 -17.22 35.41 2.02
C ALA A 24 -16.14 35.12 3.08
N GLY A 25 -15.03 34.48 2.68
CA GLY A 25 -13.93 34.12 3.56
C GLY A 25 -12.78 35.13 3.64
N GLY A 26 -12.84 36.23 2.87
CA GLY A 26 -11.75 37.22 2.79
C GLY A 26 -10.44 36.64 2.23
N ARG A 27 -10.48 35.62 1.37
CA ARG A 27 -9.31 34.92 0.83
C ARG A 27 -9.36 34.82 -0.69
N LYS A 28 -8.20 34.82 -1.35
CA LYS A 28 -8.12 34.53 -2.79
C LYS A 28 -8.12 33.00 -3.00
N LEU A 29 -9.26 32.42 -3.38
CA LEU A 29 -9.40 30.97 -3.55
C LEU A 29 -9.15 30.47 -4.97
N LYS A 30 -9.00 31.34 -5.98
CA LYS A 30 -8.69 30.91 -7.36
C LYS A 30 -7.45 30.01 -7.44
N PRO A 31 -6.32 30.30 -6.74
CA PRO A 31 -5.17 29.39 -6.73
C PRO A 31 -5.48 28.01 -6.13
N PHE A 32 -6.26 27.97 -5.03
CA PHE A 32 -6.71 26.73 -4.39
C PHE A 32 -7.55 25.88 -5.35
N PHE A 33 -8.58 26.47 -5.98
CA PHE A 33 -9.39 25.74 -6.96
C PHE A 33 -8.56 25.33 -8.17
N GLY A 34 -7.67 26.21 -8.64
CA GLY A 34 -6.79 25.95 -9.76
C GLY A 34 -5.98 24.67 -9.57
N GLN A 35 -5.33 24.48 -8.43
CA GLN A 35 -4.50 23.27 -8.22
C GLN A 35 -5.33 21.98 -8.11
N TRP A 36 -6.53 22.03 -7.55
CA TRP A 36 -7.33 20.81 -7.29
C TRP A 36 -8.29 20.43 -8.41
N VAL A 37 -8.78 21.40 -9.16
CA VAL A 37 -9.79 21.17 -10.20
C VAL A 37 -9.15 21.02 -11.57
N THR A 38 -8.09 21.77 -11.86
CA THR A 38 -7.55 21.86 -13.22
C THR A 38 -6.32 20.98 -13.46
N ARG A 39 -5.63 20.56 -12.40
CA ARG A 39 -4.38 19.78 -12.51
C ARG A 39 -4.66 18.29 -12.32
N PRO A 40 -4.08 17.42 -13.17
CA PRO A 40 -4.15 15.98 -12.95
C PRO A 40 -3.22 15.55 -11.81
N GLY A 41 -3.64 14.53 -11.07
CA GLY A 41 -2.83 13.89 -10.04
C GLY A 41 -3.15 14.39 -8.63
N ALA A 42 -2.19 14.19 -7.73
CA ALA A 42 -2.27 14.55 -6.31
C ALA A 42 -0.85 14.70 -5.75
N PRO A 43 -0.66 15.48 -4.67
CA PRO A 43 0.65 15.64 -4.05
C PRO A 43 1.21 14.29 -3.57
N ARG A 44 2.53 14.16 -3.66
CA ARG A 44 3.31 13.05 -3.09
C ARG A 44 4.29 13.65 -2.12
N LEU A 45 4.13 13.27 -0.85
CA LEU A 45 4.84 13.84 0.28
C LEU A 45 5.83 12.81 0.85
N ALA A 46 6.92 13.28 1.45
CA ALA A 46 7.82 12.45 2.25
C ALA A 46 8.45 13.28 3.38
N LEU A 47 8.77 12.62 4.49
CA LEU A 47 9.68 13.13 5.52
C LEU A 47 11.09 12.67 5.19
N GLU A 48 12.02 13.60 5.12
CA GLU A 48 13.44 13.37 4.82
C GLU A 48 14.31 14.04 5.87
N ASP A 49 15.49 13.44 6.11
CA ASP A 49 16.50 13.93 7.06
C ASP A 49 15.94 14.32 8.43
N VAL A 50 15.04 13.48 8.96
CA VAL A 50 14.46 13.68 10.29
C VAL A 50 15.46 13.22 11.34
N GLU A 51 15.84 14.14 12.23
CA GLU A 51 16.76 13.90 13.34
C GLU A 51 16.17 14.42 14.65
N ALA A 52 16.48 13.73 15.74
CA ALA A 52 16.23 14.17 17.10
C ALA A 52 17.55 14.45 17.81
N LYS A 53 17.73 15.67 18.32
CA LYS A 53 18.88 16.08 19.13
C LYS A 53 18.41 16.43 20.52
N LYS A 54 19.14 15.95 21.53
CA LYS A 54 18.89 16.32 22.92
C LYS A 54 19.81 17.46 23.32
N ASP A 55 19.26 18.50 23.93
CA ASP A 55 20.00 19.62 24.48
C ASP A 55 19.60 19.89 25.94
N ASN A 56 20.04 21.02 26.49
CA ASN A 56 19.72 21.40 27.88
C ASN A 56 18.25 21.80 28.09
N GLN A 57 17.49 22.07 27.02
CA GLN A 57 16.10 22.51 27.05
C GLN A 57 15.12 21.38 26.73
N GLY A 58 15.59 20.26 26.19
CA GLY A 58 14.80 19.07 25.94
C GLY A 58 15.28 18.34 24.68
N TRP A 59 14.34 17.98 23.83
CA TRP A 59 14.55 17.39 22.53
C TRP A 59 14.14 18.37 21.44
N GLU A 60 15.01 18.53 20.45
CA GLU A 60 14.73 19.23 19.21
C GLU A 60 14.64 18.21 18.07
N VAL A 61 13.48 18.14 17.42
CA VAL A 61 13.23 17.33 16.24
C VAL A 61 13.22 18.24 15.02
N SER A 62 14.11 17.99 14.06
CA SER A 62 14.19 18.78 12.83
C SER A 62 14.22 17.87 11.60
N GLY A 63 13.81 18.40 10.45
CA GLY A 63 13.84 17.68 9.20
C GLY A 63 13.20 18.45 8.05
N ARG A 64 12.96 17.76 6.95
CA ARG A 64 12.31 18.34 5.75
C ARG A 64 11.09 17.53 5.35
N LEU A 65 10.00 18.24 5.07
CA LEU A 65 8.86 17.72 4.34
C LEU A 65 9.08 18.00 2.85
N THR A 66 9.16 16.97 2.02
CA THR A 66 9.40 17.10 0.57
C THR A 66 8.13 16.82 -0.23
N GLN A 67 8.01 17.47 -1.40
CA GLN A 67 6.98 17.22 -2.40
C GLN A 67 7.62 16.79 -3.72
N LYS A 68 6.98 15.87 -4.45
CA LYS A 68 7.31 15.62 -5.87
C LYS A 68 6.48 16.52 -6.76
N SER A 69 7.11 17.08 -7.80
CA SER A 69 6.43 17.90 -8.83
C SER A 69 5.25 17.14 -9.48
N PRO A 70 4.12 17.81 -9.80
CA PRO A 70 3.86 19.23 -9.55
C PRO A 70 3.63 19.54 -8.07
N TYR A 71 4.12 20.70 -7.61
CA TYR A 71 3.98 21.14 -6.22
C TYR A 71 2.59 21.72 -5.96
N TYR A 72 2.08 21.45 -4.77
CA TYR A 72 0.79 21.95 -4.27
C TYR A 72 1.04 22.91 -3.11
N ASP A 73 0.16 23.88 -2.95
CA ASP A 73 0.08 24.70 -1.74
C ASP A 73 -0.73 23.94 -0.70
N LEU A 74 -0.05 23.49 0.36
CA LEU A 74 -0.57 22.62 1.41
C LEU A 74 -0.19 23.14 2.80
N GLU A 75 -1.06 22.91 3.77
CA GLU A 75 -0.77 23.03 5.19
C GLU A 75 -0.75 21.62 5.77
N VAL A 76 0.44 21.05 5.96
CA VAL A 76 0.59 19.63 6.31
C VAL A 76 0.64 19.46 7.82
N PRO A 77 -0.32 18.76 8.44
CA PRO A 77 -0.28 18.50 9.88
C PRO A 77 0.81 17.49 10.19
N LEU A 78 1.60 17.76 11.23
CA LEU A 78 2.60 16.88 11.80
C LEU A 78 2.22 16.56 13.25
N ARG A 79 2.27 15.28 13.60
CA ARG A 79 2.13 14.79 14.98
C ARG A 79 3.44 14.16 15.42
N LEU A 80 4.06 14.74 16.44
CA LEU A 80 5.20 14.17 17.13
C LEU A 80 4.71 13.43 18.38
N GLU A 81 4.72 12.11 18.31
CA GLU A 81 4.43 11.22 19.44
C GLU A 81 5.68 11.08 20.31
N THR A 82 5.50 11.21 21.62
CA THR A 82 6.56 11.21 22.62
C THR A 82 6.22 10.24 23.76
N ASP A 83 7.15 10.02 24.71
CA ASP A 83 6.84 9.32 25.97
C ASP A 83 5.83 10.06 26.86
N GLY A 84 5.58 11.35 26.58
CA GLY A 84 4.60 12.18 27.27
C GLY A 84 3.44 12.56 26.34
N ALA A 85 3.08 13.85 26.33
CA ALA A 85 2.07 14.36 25.43
C ALA A 85 2.59 14.41 23.98
N SER A 86 1.70 14.17 23.02
CA SER A 86 2.00 14.40 21.61
C SER A 86 2.00 15.90 21.31
N ILE A 87 2.86 16.31 20.37
CA ILE A 87 2.95 17.68 19.88
C ILE A 87 2.39 17.73 18.46
N GLU A 88 1.46 18.66 18.23
CA GLU A 88 0.85 18.90 16.92
C GLU A 88 1.43 20.18 16.30
N ALA A 89 1.73 20.14 15.01
CA ALA A 89 2.18 21.29 14.24
C ALA A 89 1.59 21.26 12.84
N LYS A 90 1.62 22.40 12.16
CA LYS A 90 1.16 22.54 10.78
C LYS A 90 2.24 23.22 9.97
N ILE A 91 2.72 22.55 8.94
CA ILE A 91 3.85 23.01 8.12
C ILE A 91 3.34 23.49 6.77
N PRO A 92 3.47 24.80 6.45
CA PRO A 92 3.21 25.30 5.12
C PRO A 92 4.20 24.67 4.12
N SER A 93 3.68 24.05 3.07
CA SER A 93 4.46 23.41 2.02
C SER A 93 3.93 23.86 0.67
N THR A 94 4.69 24.72 -0.01
CA THR A 94 4.28 25.35 -1.29
C THR A 94 5.18 24.98 -2.47
N GLY A 95 6.27 24.27 -2.21
CA GLY A 95 7.31 23.97 -3.19
C GLY A 95 7.90 22.59 -3.00
N ARG A 96 9.16 22.42 -3.42
CA ARG A 96 9.87 21.14 -3.35
C ARG A 96 10.04 20.64 -1.92
N GLU A 97 10.32 21.55 -0.99
CA GLU A 97 10.65 21.20 0.39
C GLU A 97 10.21 22.30 1.36
N ALA A 98 9.89 21.90 2.58
CA ALA A 98 9.63 22.77 3.71
C ALA A 98 10.37 22.22 4.93
N PHE A 99 11.22 23.04 5.54
CA PHE A 99 11.95 22.70 6.76
C PHE A 99 11.04 22.88 7.97
N PHE A 100 11.20 22.03 8.97
CA PHE A 100 10.50 22.15 10.25
C PHE A 100 11.42 21.86 11.43
N THR A 101 11.06 22.46 12.57
CA THR A 101 11.65 22.19 13.87
C THR A 101 10.54 22.11 14.91
N LEU A 102 10.56 21.07 15.75
CA LEU A 102 9.61 20.83 16.84
C LEU A 102 10.39 20.60 18.13
N SER A 103 9.99 21.27 19.21
CA SER A 103 10.60 21.11 20.53
C SER A 103 9.74 20.25 21.44
N SER A 104 10.34 19.32 22.18
CA SER A 104 9.68 18.40 23.10
C SER A 104 10.45 18.27 24.41
N ASN A 105 9.74 18.26 25.54
CA ASN A 105 10.35 17.95 26.84
C ASN A 105 10.46 16.43 27.09
N ALA A 106 9.74 15.62 26.32
CA ALA A 106 9.74 14.15 26.42
C ALA A 106 10.43 13.52 25.21
N THR A 107 10.95 12.31 25.39
CA THR A 107 11.65 11.56 24.34
C THR A 107 10.76 11.35 23.10
N PRO A 108 11.16 11.83 21.91
CA PRO A 108 10.49 11.54 20.65
C PRO A 108 10.43 10.05 20.36
N ARG A 109 9.27 9.54 19.93
CA ARG A 109 9.06 8.14 19.55
C ARG A 109 8.73 7.99 18.08
N ARG A 110 7.83 8.83 17.58
CA ARG A 110 7.39 8.77 16.19
C ARG A 110 6.96 10.15 15.70
N LEU A 111 7.39 10.52 14.50
CA LEU A 111 6.87 11.68 13.79
C LEU A 111 6.00 11.19 12.64
N VAL A 112 4.77 11.69 12.55
CA VAL A 112 3.80 11.34 11.51
C VAL A 112 3.33 12.61 10.81
N ALA A 113 3.43 12.64 9.49
CA ALA A 113 2.79 13.66 8.66
C ALA A 113 1.42 13.17 8.18
N ASP A 114 0.41 14.03 8.25
CA ASP A 114 -0.98 13.71 7.89
C ASP A 114 -1.55 12.50 8.68
N PRO A 115 -1.48 12.51 10.02
CA PRO A 115 -1.81 11.34 10.85
C PRO A 115 -3.28 10.93 10.74
N ASP A 116 -4.17 11.89 10.50
CA ASP A 116 -5.62 11.68 10.43
C ASP A 116 -6.13 11.57 8.97
N VAL A 117 -5.22 11.60 7.99
CA VAL A 117 -5.50 11.46 6.55
C VAL A 117 -6.45 12.56 6.03
N ASP A 118 -6.22 13.79 6.47
CA ASP A 118 -7.01 14.97 6.12
C ASP A 118 -6.64 15.52 4.72
N LEU A 119 -5.43 15.21 4.25
CA LEU A 119 -4.96 15.70 2.95
C LEU A 119 -5.39 14.77 1.80
N PHE A 120 -5.96 15.36 0.75
CA PHE A 120 -6.04 14.67 -0.53
C PHE A 120 -4.64 14.55 -1.14
N ARG A 121 -4.02 13.38 -0.96
CA ARG A 121 -2.68 13.06 -1.45
C ARG A 121 -2.66 11.70 -2.11
N ARG A 122 -1.63 11.47 -2.91
CA ARG A 122 -1.34 10.14 -3.43
C ARG A 122 -0.59 9.35 -2.36
N LEU A 123 -1.21 8.28 -1.89
CA LEU A 123 -0.56 7.32 -1.00
C LEU A 123 0.65 6.70 -1.69
N ASP A 124 1.75 6.58 -0.94
CA ASP A 124 2.88 5.77 -1.38
C ASP A 124 2.46 4.30 -1.42
N PRO A 125 2.94 3.48 -2.36
CA PRO A 125 2.68 2.04 -2.38
C PRO A 125 2.96 1.34 -1.05
N SER A 126 3.95 1.80 -0.27
CA SER A 126 4.21 1.26 1.07
C SER A 126 3.08 1.49 2.07
N GLU A 127 2.24 2.51 1.85
CA GLU A 127 1.07 2.84 2.66
C GLU A 127 -0.17 2.02 2.30
N ILE A 128 -0.12 1.24 1.21
CA ILE A 128 -1.24 0.47 0.70
C ILE A 128 -1.04 -1.00 1.06
N PRO A 129 -1.99 -1.65 1.75
CA PRO A 129 -1.87 -3.06 2.04
C PRO A 129 -1.73 -3.91 0.75
N PRO A 130 -0.83 -4.89 0.71
CA PRO A 130 -0.73 -5.81 -0.41
C PRO A 130 -1.94 -6.75 -0.40
N THR A 131 -2.79 -6.68 -1.41
CA THR A 131 -4.08 -7.38 -1.44
C THR A 131 -4.30 -8.12 -2.75
N VAL A 132 -5.30 -9.00 -2.79
CA VAL A 132 -5.73 -9.69 -4.02
C VAL A 132 -5.96 -8.71 -5.17
N ASN A 133 -6.53 -7.52 -4.89
CA ASN A 133 -6.72 -6.48 -5.90
C ASN A 133 -5.41 -5.94 -6.48
N GLY A 134 -4.31 -5.95 -5.73
CA GLY A 134 -2.99 -5.58 -6.23
C GLY A 134 -2.52 -6.53 -7.34
N ILE A 135 -2.71 -7.84 -7.15
CA ILE A 135 -2.39 -8.85 -8.18
C ILE A 135 -3.38 -8.76 -9.35
N LYS A 136 -4.69 -8.68 -9.05
CA LYS A 136 -5.75 -8.60 -10.07
C LYS A 136 -5.58 -7.38 -10.99
N GLY A 137 -5.25 -6.22 -10.40
CA GLY A 137 -5.10 -4.96 -11.12
C GLY A 137 -3.71 -4.71 -11.70
N SER A 138 -2.76 -5.64 -11.51
CA SER A 138 -1.41 -5.47 -12.04
C SER A 138 -1.40 -5.47 -13.57
N LYS A 139 -0.67 -4.52 -14.15
CA LYS A 139 -0.42 -4.42 -15.60
C LYS A 139 0.91 -5.07 -16.01
N SER A 140 1.68 -5.55 -15.04
CA SER A 140 3.05 -6.03 -15.22
C SER A 140 3.27 -7.30 -14.42
N LEU A 141 2.25 -8.15 -14.30
CA LEU A 141 2.32 -9.39 -13.54
C LEU A 141 3.17 -10.43 -14.29
N VAL A 142 4.09 -11.06 -13.57
CA VAL A 142 4.81 -12.26 -14.01
C VAL A 142 4.40 -13.42 -13.11
N VAL A 143 4.14 -14.59 -13.72
CA VAL A 143 3.79 -15.82 -13.00
C VAL A 143 5.02 -16.72 -12.94
N VAL A 144 5.36 -17.20 -11.76
CA VAL A 144 6.46 -18.15 -11.55
C VAL A 144 5.91 -19.44 -10.98
N VAL A 145 6.18 -20.55 -11.65
CA VAL A 145 5.75 -21.88 -11.21
C VAL A 145 6.87 -22.50 -10.38
N ALA A 146 6.61 -22.76 -9.11
CA ALA A 146 7.59 -23.37 -8.23
C ALA A 146 7.96 -24.79 -8.68
N ARG A 147 9.23 -25.18 -8.50
CA ARG A 147 9.73 -26.53 -8.86
C ARG A 147 8.92 -27.66 -8.22
N SER A 148 8.51 -27.44 -6.97
CA SER A 148 7.77 -28.40 -6.17
C SER A 148 6.30 -28.58 -6.60
N LEU A 149 5.77 -27.74 -7.49
CA LEU A 149 4.37 -27.79 -7.90
C LEU A 149 4.14 -28.88 -8.96
N PRO A 150 3.28 -29.88 -8.71
CA PRO A 150 3.00 -30.93 -9.70
C PRO A 150 2.40 -30.36 -11.00
N PRO A 151 2.75 -30.89 -12.20
CA PRO A 151 2.25 -30.39 -13.48
C PRO A 151 0.72 -30.33 -13.57
N VAL A 152 0.01 -31.33 -13.02
CA VAL A 152 -1.46 -31.35 -12.98
C VAL A 152 -2.04 -30.19 -12.16
N THR A 153 -1.37 -29.80 -11.07
CA THR A 153 -1.77 -28.69 -10.21
C THR A 153 -1.43 -27.35 -10.86
N ARG A 154 -0.30 -27.25 -11.56
CA ARG A 154 0.06 -26.09 -12.39
C ARG A 154 -1.00 -25.82 -13.46
N ASP A 155 -1.38 -26.85 -14.21
CA ASP A 155 -2.35 -26.71 -15.30
C ASP A 155 -3.74 -26.33 -14.76
N ALA A 156 -4.17 -26.91 -13.63
CA ALA A 156 -5.38 -26.49 -12.93
C ALA A 156 -5.32 -25.02 -12.46
N SER A 157 -4.15 -24.56 -12.00
CA SER A 157 -3.92 -23.19 -11.50
C SER A 157 -4.09 -22.11 -12.57
N ARG A 158 -4.06 -22.44 -13.87
CA ARG A 158 -4.43 -21.51 -14.94
C ARG A 158 -5.85 -20.96 -14.80
N LEU A 159 -6.75 -21.70 -14.14
CA LEU A 159 -8.10 -21.21 -13.83
C LEU A 159 -8.08 -20.00 -12.89
N LEU A 160 -7.13 -19.92 -11.95
CA LEU A 160 -6.97 -18.76 -11.09
C LEU A 160 -6.56 -17.54 -11.91
N LEU A 161 -5.61 -17.68 -12.83
CA LEU A 161 -5.16 -16.58 -13.69
C LEU A 161 -6.33 -16.02 -14.50
N LYS A 162 -7.15 -16.89 -15.10
CA LYS A 162 -8.37 -16.49 -15.79
C LYS A 162 -9.36 -15.77 -14.87
N ALA A 163 -9.55 -16.27 -13.64
CA ALA A 163 -10.45 -15.64 -12.67
C ALA A 163 -9.96 -14.25 -12.24
N LEU A 164 -8.64 -14.04 -12.18
CA LEU A 164 -8.01 -12.75 -11.88
C LEU A 164 -7.95 -11.80 -13.09
N GLY A 165 -8.29 -12.24 -14.30
CA GLY A 165 -8.10 -11.46 -15.53
C GLY A 165 -6.63 -11.32 -15.93
N GLN A 166 -5.80 -12.30 -15.55
CA GLN A 166 -4.35 -12.35 -15.71
C GLN A 166 -3.92 -13.53 -16.60
N GLU A 167 -4.81 -14.03 -17.46
CA GLU A 167 -4.54 -15.17 -18.34
C GLU A 167 -3.47 -14.89 -19.41
N LYS A 168 -3.19 -13.61 -19.69
CA LYS A 168 -2.18 -13.17 -20.66
C LYS A 168 -0.80 -12.95 -20.03
N SER A 169 -0.67 -13.11 -18.73
CA SER A 169 0.58 -12.85 -18.01
C SER A 169 1.61 -13.91 -18.35
N PHE A 170 2.86 -13.48 -18.54
CA PHE A 170 3.97 -14.39 -18.84
C PHE A 170 4.17 -15.35 -17.67
N MET A 171 4.35 -16.63 -18.01
CA MET A 171 4.53 -17.71 -17.04
C MET A 171 5.87 -18.38 -17.30
N PHE A 172 6.69 -18.45 -16.26
CA PHE A 172 8.00 -19.10 -16.29
C PHE A 172 8.03 -20.22 -15.27
N LEU A 173 8.77 -21.28 -15.57
CA LEU A 173 9.23 -22.19 -14.51
C LEU A 173 10.27 -21.46 -13.66
N GLU A 174 10.37 -21.81 -12.38
CA GLU A 174 11.36 -21.23 -11.47
C GLU A 174 12.80 -21.38 -11.99
N ASP A 175 13.09 -22.46 -12.73
CA ASP A 175 14.39 -22.72 -13.38
C ASP A 175 14.71 -21.80 -14.57
N GLU A 176 13.70 -21.17 -15.16
CA GLU A 176 13.83 -20.42 -16.40
C GLU A 176 13.95 -18.90 -16.17
N ILE A 177 13.87 -18.47 -14.90
CA ILE A 177 13.81 -17.06 -14.53
C ILE A 177 14.76 -16.73 -13.40
N SER A 178 15.50 -15.62 -13.55
CA SER A 178 16.37 -15.10 -12.51
C SER A 178 15.66 -14.04 -11.66
N PRO A 179 16.04 -13.87 -10.37
CA PRO A 179 15.63 -12.75 -9.53
C PRO A 179 15.67 -11.39 -10.23
N SER A 180 16.73 -11.12 -11.01
CA SER A 180 16.93 -9.86 -11.71
C SER A 180 15.85 -9.58 -12.77
N ARG A 181 15.28 -10.61 -13.40
CA ARG A 181 14.21 -10.46 -14.40
C ARG A 181 12.84 -10.20 -13.77
N LEU A 182 12.67 -10.46 -12.48
CA LEU A 182 11.45 -10.15 -11.73
C LEU A 182 11.42 -8.71 -11.19
N LYS A 183 12.57 -8.00 -11.24
CA LYS A 183 12.66 -6.61 -10.77
C LYS A 183 11.72 -5.70 -11.57
N GLY A 184 10.98 -4.86 -10.86
CA GLY A 184 10.01 -3.94 -11.47
C GLY A 184 8.68 -4.58 -11.87
N HIS A 185 8.50 -5.88 -11.62
CA HIS A 185 7.25 -6.61 -11.86
C HIS A 185 6.53 -6.93 -10.55
N ASP A 186 5.21 -7.04 -10.64
CA ASP A 186 4.45 -7.77 -9.62
C ASP A 186 4.62 -9.26 -9.94
N VAL A 187 4.71 -10.11 -8.93
CA VAL A 187 5.00 -11.54 -9.12
C VAL A 187 3.91 -12.38 -8.50
N LEU A 188 3.44 -13.41 -9.19
CA LEU A 188 2.55 -14.44 -8.62
C LEU A 188 3.25 -15.80 -8.68
N TYR A 189 3.58 -16.34 -7.52
CA TYR A 189 4.08 -17.70 -7.37
C TYR A 189 2.93 -18.69 -7.36
N LEU A 190 3.06 -19.77 -8.14
CA LEU A 190 2.22 -20.95 -8.03
C LEU A 190 3.03 -22.03 -7.29
N GLY A 191 2.64 -22.33 -6.06
CA GLY A 191 3.40 -23.18 -5.14
C GLY A 191 4.38 -22.39 -4.25
N VAL A 192 5.21 -23.12 -3.50
CA VAL A 192 6.24 -22.54 -2.63
C VAL A 192 7.58 -22.52 -3.38
N PRO A 193 8.17 -21.34 -3.67
CA PRO A 193 9.48 -21.27 -4.32
C PRO A 193 10.57 -21.86 -3.42
N GLU A 194 11.59 -22.46 -4.02
CA GLU A 194 12.74 -23.01 -3.28
C GLU A 194 13.67 -21.91 -2.77
N GLU A 195 13.80 -20.83 -3.55
CA GLU A 195 14.65 -19.70 -3.20
C GLU A 195 14.04 -18.91 -2.03
N LYS A 196 14.65 -19.06 -0.85
CA LYS A 196 14.19 -18.48 0.41
C LYS A 196 14.20 -16.96 0.40
N ALA A 197 15.01 -16.32 -0.45
CA ALA A 197 15.01 -14.85 -0.58
C ALA A 197 13.61 -14.31 -0.92
N TYR A 198 12.80 -15.06 -1.68
CA TYR A 198 11.42 -14.68 -2.02
C TYR A 198 10.45 -14.77 -0.84
N LEU A 199 10.80 -15.52 0.21
CA LEU A 199 9.99 -15.72 1.40
C LEU A 199 10.48 -14.90 2.60
N SER A 200 11.46 -14.03 2.40
CA SER A 200 12.03 -13.17 3.46
C SER A 200 11.03 -12.16 4.05
N THR A 201 9.94 -11.86 3.34
CA THR A 201 8.88 -10.95 3.81
C THR A 201 7.68 -11.68 4.43
N LEU A 202 7.78 -12.98 4.72
CA LEU A 202 6.71 -13.70 5.38
C LEU A 202 6.43 -13.10 6.77
N PRO A 203 5.17 -12.74 7.07
CA PRO A 203 4.81 -12.25 8.39
C PRO A 203 4.95 -13.36 9.44
N LYS A 204 5.15 -12.94 10.69
CA LYS A 204 5.05 -13.85 11.84
C LYS A 204 3.69 -14.54 11.81
N GLY A 205 3.66 -15.86 12.03
CA GLY A 205 2.43 -16.66 12.01
C GLY A 205 2.10 -17.31 10.66
N LEU A 206 2.85 -17.01 9.58
CA LEU A 206 2.75 -17.70 8.30
C LEU A 206 3.99 -18.57 8.05
N ALA A 207 3.80 -19.87 7.84
CA ALA A 207 4.87 -20.76 7.38
C ALA A 207 4.38 -21.65 6.24
N LEU A 208 5.27 -21.92 5.28
CA LEU A 208 4.93 -22.51 3.99
C LEU A 208 5.82 -23.73 3.72
N TRP A 209 5.20 -24.79 3.23
CA TRP A 209 5.85 -25.98 2.65
C TRP A 209 5.07 -26.38 1.39
N PRO A 210 5.65 -27.19 0.49
CA PRO A 210 4.96 -27.62 -0.73
C PRO A 210 3.62 -28.34 -0.48
N ASP A 211 3.52 -29.07 0.63
CA ASP A 211 2.42 -29.97 0.98
C ASP A 211 1.58 -29.50 2.19
N ARG A 212 1.96 -28.40 2.85
CA ARG A 212 1.25 -27.85 4.00
C ARG A 212 1.55 -26.38 4.23
N PHE A 213 0.73 -25.72 5.02
CA PHE A 213 1.00 -24.36 5.48
C PHE A 213 0.40 -24.12 6.86
N THR A 214 0.93 -23.12 7.57
CA THR A 214 0.36 -22.63 8.82
C THR A 214 -0.04 -21.17 8.68
N VAL A 215 -1.18 -20.80 9.25
CA VAL A 215 -1.65 -19.41 9.35
C VAL A 215 -2.15 -19.20 10.78
N GLU A 216 -1.58 -18.23 11.49
CA GLU A 216 -1.96 -17.86 12.85
C GLU A 216 -1.97 -19.09 13.80
N GLY A 217 -0.96 -19.95 13.69
CA GLY A 217 -0.82 -21.16 14.52
C GLY A 217 -1.67 -22.36 14.08
N MET A 218 -2.59 -22.20 13.12
CA MET A 218 -3.39 -23.30 12.58
C MET A 218 -2.69 -23.96 11.39
N SER A 219 -2.62 -25.30 11.39
CA SER A 219 -1.98 -26.09 10.32
C SER A 219 -3.00 -26.65 9.32
N TYR A 220 -2.64 -26.61 8.04
CA TYR A 220 -3.44 -27.06 6.92
C TYR A 220 -2.60 -27.99 6.05
N HIS A 221 -3.09 -29.20 5.83
CA HIS A 221 -2.38 -30.28 5.12
C HIS A 221 -3.35 -31.17 4.32
N GLY A 222 -4.65 -30.84 4.29
CA GLY A 222 -5.63 -31.64 3.56
C GLY A 222 -5.60 -31.34 2.07
N GLU A 223 -5.83 -32.33 1.20
CA GLU A 223 -5.87 -32.13 -0.26
C GLU A 223 -6.86 -31.06 -0.72
N GLY A 224 -7.89 -30.76 0.09
CA GLY A 224 -8.87 -29.71 -0.19
C GLY A 224 -8.48 -28.31 0.31
N ASP A 225 -7.34 -28.17 0.99
CA ASP A 225 -6.89 -26.92 1.57
C ASP A 225 -6.13 -26.08 0.52
N VAL A 226 -6.35 -24.77 0.55
CA VAL A 226 -5.72 -23.82 -0.37
C VAL A 226 -5.40 -22.53 0.35
N LEU A 227 -4.18 -22.03 0.13
CA LEU A 227 -3.74 -20.71 0.56
C LEU A 227 -3.60 -19.79 -0.65
N PHE A 228 -4.09 -18.56 -0.52
CA PHE A 228 -3.70 -17.46 -1.39
C PHE A 228 -3.23 -16.31 -0.50
N VAL A 229 -2.02 -15.81 -0.71
CA VAL A 229 -1.46 -14.70 0.05
C VAL A 229 -0.85 -13.66 -0.89
N VAL A 230 -0.90 -12.40 -0.48
CA VAL A 230 -0.26 -11.27 -1.13
C VAL A 230 0.58 -10.55 -0.08
N LEU A 231 1.81 -10.25 -0.44
CA LEU A 231 2.88 -9.70 0.41
C LEU A 231 3.54 -8.53 -0.32
N PRO A 232 4.27 -7.65 0.39
CA PRO A 232 5.19 -6.74 -0.24
C PRO A 232 6.27 -7.55 -0.98
N ASN A 233 6.62 -7.14 -2.19
CA ASN A 233 7.68 -7.82 -2.93
C ASN A 233 9.04 -7.52 -2.25
N PRO A 234 9.80 -8.54 -1.81
CA PRO A 234 11.07 -8.36 -1.11
C PRO A 234 12.15 -7.67 -1.97
N GLN A 235 12.04 -7.77 -3.28
CA GLN A 235 13.02 -7.21 -4.23
C GLN A 235 12.68 -5.80 -4.68
N ASP A 236 11.41 -5.40 -4.53
CA ASP A 236 10.92 -4.08 -4.87
C ASP A 236 9.71 -3.76 -3.97
N ARG A 237 9.94 -2.99 -2.90
CA ARG A 237 8.89 -2.66 -1.92
C ARG A 237 7.75 -1.82 -2.48
N GLN A 238 7.87 -1.32 -3.70
CA GLN A 238 6.80 -0.61 -4.41
C GLN A 238 5.86 -1.54 -5.19
N ARG A 239 6.16 -2.85 -5.17
CA ARG A 239 5.43 -3.91 -5.88
C ARG A 239 4.89 -4.95 -4.92
N VAL A 240 3.97 -5.77 -5.42
CA VAL A 240 3.39 -6.88 -4.65
C VAL A 240 3.84 -8.23 -5.16
N MET A 241 3.90 -9.20 -4.24
CA MET A 241 4.11 -10.61 -4.53
C MET A 241 2.88 -11.39 -4.06
N GLY A 242 2.29 -12.18 -4.93
CA GLY A 242 1.27 -13.17 -4.61
C GLY A 242 1.87 -14.57 -4.52
N LEU A 243 1.28 -15.43 -3.71
CA LEU A 243 1.56 -16.86 -3.67
C LEU A 243 0.23 -17.62 -3.60
N PHE A 244 0.04 -18.54 -4.55
CA PHE A 244 -1.09 -19.45 -4.60
C PHE A 244 -0.61 -20.88 -4.35
N LEU A 245 -1.05 -21.46 -3.23
CA LEU A 245 -0.66 -22.79 -2.79
C LEU A 245 -1.91 -23.67 -2.60
N PRO A 246 -2.37 -24.35 -3.65
CA PRO A 246 -3.35 -25.42 -3.53
C PRO A 246 -2.66 -26.74 -3.20
N LEU A 247 -3.14 -27.47 -2.19
CA LEU A 247 -2.57 -28.77 -1.81
C LEU A 247 -3.03 -29.93 -2.72
N SER A 248 -3.92 -29.67 -3.68
CA SER A 248 -4.21 -30.58 -4.80
C SER A 248 -4.80 -29.85 -6.00
N ALA A 249 -4.66 -30.43 -7.20
CA ALA A 249 -5.32 -29.95 -8.41
C ALA A 249 -6.87 -29.91 -8.27
N LYS A 250 -7.46 -30.85 -7.50
CA LYS A 250 -8.92 -30.93 -7.28
C LYS A 250 -9.46 -29.77 -6.43
N ALA A 251 -8.62 -29.12 -5.63
CA ALA A 251 -9.03 -27.99 -4.79
C ALA A 251 -9.16 -26.69 -5.59
N VAL A 252 -8.34 -26.51 -6.62
CA VAL A 252 -8.28 -25.29 -7.44
C VAL A 252 -9.64 -24.84 -7.98
N PRO A 253 -10.45 -25.67 -8.68
CA PRO A 253 -11.72 -25.23 -9.24
C PRO A 253 -12.75 -24.80 -8.19
N LYS A 254 -12.63 -25.27 -6.94
CA LYS A 254 -13.53 -24.90 -5.84
C LYS A 254 -13.27 -23.49 -5.31
N VAL A 255 -12.08 -22.93 -5.55
CA VAL A 255 -11.63 -21.66 -4.93
C VAL A 255 -11.22 -20.59 -5.95
N ALA A 256 -10.70 -20.97 -7.12
CA ALA A 256 -10.09 -20.04 -8.07
C ALA A 256 -11.04 -18.90 -8.47
N ARG A 257 -12.32 -19.21 -8.72
CA ARG A 257 -13.35 -18.21 -9.05
C ARG A 257 -13.80 -17.37 -7.85
N LYS A 258 -13.55 -17.82 -6.62
CA LYS A 258 -13.93 -17.12 -5.39
C LYS A 258 -12.91 -16.04 -5.03
N ILE A 259 -11.62 -16.30 -5.22
CA ILE A 259 -10.51 -15.40 -4.82
C ILE A 259 -10.70 -13.95 -5.29
N PRO A 260 -11.09 -13.66 -6.56
CA PRO A 260 -11.29 -12.28 -7.02
C PRO A 260 -12.36 -11.47 -6.26
N HIS A 261 -13.29 -12.14 -5.56
CA HIS A 261 -14.32 -11.49 -4.73
C HIS A 261 -13.78 -11.06 -3.36
N TYR A 262 -12.57 -11.49 -2.99
CA TYR A 262 -11.89 -11.14 -1.75
C TYR A 262 -10.83 -10.05 -1.95
N GLY A 263 -11.07 -9.14 -2.90
CA GLY A 263 -10.12 -8.15 -3.39
C GLY A 263 -9.37 -7.34 -2.33
N LYS A 264 -10.01 -7.04 -1.19
CA LYS A 264 -9.44 -6.21 -0.10
C LYS A 264 -8.55 -6.96 0.89
N TYR A 265 -8.46 -8.29 0.78
CA TYR A 265 -7.74 -9.13 1.73
C TYR A 265 -6.33 -9.44 1.22
N SER A 266 -5.39 -9.54 2.14
CA SER A 266 -4.01 -9.92 1.89
C SER A 266 -3.79 -11.43 1.95
N TYR A 267 -4.59 -12.17 2.72
CA TYR A 267 -4.52 -13.62 2.74
C TYR A 267 -5.89 -14.25 2.81
N LEU A 268 -5.99 -15.47 2.27
CA LEU A 268 -7.18 -16.29 2.22
C LEU A 268 -6.79 -17.74 2.43
N VAL A 269 -7.48 -18.39 3.36
CA VAL A 269 -7.38 -19.83 3.57
C VAL A 269 -8.72 -20.46 3.23
N PHE A 270 -8.70 -21.51 2.42
CA PHE A 270 -9.88 -22.31 2.09
C PHE A 270 -9.67 -23.75 2.52
N ARG A 271 -10.75 -24.39 2.94
CA ARG A 271 -10.83 -25.85 3.18
C ARG A 271 -12.01 -26.40 2.41
N LYS A 272 -11.74 -27.34 1.50
CA LYS A 272 -12.74 -27.97 0.62
C LYS A 272 -13.63 -26.95 -0.12
N GLY A 273 -13.07 -25.77 -0.44
CA GLY A 273 -13.79 -24.69 -1.14
C GLY A 273 -14.50 -23.67 -0.24
N VAL A 274 -14.47 -23.84 1.09
CA VAL A 274 -15.06 -22.90 2.06
C VAL A 274 -13.96 -22.06 2.68
N ASN A 275 -14.14 -20.73 2.70
CA ASN A 275 -13.17 -19.82 3.33
C ASN A 275 -13.13 -20.06 4.85
N GLN A 276 -11.95 -20.33 5.40
CA GLN A 276 -11.71 -20.58 6.82
C GLN A 276 -11.09 -19.37 7.50
N ALA A 277 -10.21 -18.65 6.80
CA ALA A 277 -9.57 -17.46 7.31
C ALA A 277 -9.37 -16.43 6.19
N LYS A 278 -9.38 -15.16 6.58
CA LYS A 278 -9.08 -14.01 5.74
C LYS A 278 -8.62 -12.85 6.60
N GLY A 279 -7.74 -12.02 6.06
CA GLY A 279 -7.31 -10.81 6.75
C GLY A 279 -6.46 -9.93 5.84
N THR A 280 -6.08 -8.77 6.36
CA THR A 280 -5.28 -7.77 5.67
C THR A 280 -4.07 -7.47 6.54
N TRP A 281 -2.88 -7.47 5.93
CA TRP A 281 -1.65 -7.19 6.68
C TRP A 281 -1.62 -5.71 7.13
N PRO A 282 -1.10 -5.42 8.33
CA PRO A 282 -0.91 -4.05 8.74
C PRO A 282 0.10 -3.35 7.83
N VAL A 283 -0.13 -2.07 7.59
CA VAL A 283 0.81 -1.18 6.91
C VAL A 283 1.84 -0.73 7.93
N SER A 284 3.09 -1.13 7.75
CA SER A 284 4.18 -0.85 8.70
C SER A 284 5.20 0.17 8.20
N ALA A 285 5.05 0.65 6.96
CA ALA A 285 5.95 1.62 6.35
C ALA A 285 5.15 2.74 5.69
N SER A 286 5.67 3.95 5.79
CA SER A 286 5.18 5.13 5.10
C SER A 286 6.32 6.13 4.98
N PRO A 287 6.50 6.82 3.84
CA PRO A 287 7.43 7.95 3.77
C PRO A 287 7.00 9.12 4.65
N LEU A 288 5.78 9.11 5.20
CA LEU A 288 5.26 10.11 6.13
C LEU A 288 5.39 9.72 7.60
N ILE A 289 6.06 8.60 7.89
CA ILE A 289 6.33 8.15 9.25
C ILE A 289 7.83 8.02 9.44
N HIS A 290 8.34 8.72 10.45
CA HIS A 290 9.68 8.52 10.97
C HIS A 290 9.58 7.95 12.39
N VAL A 291 10.20 6.79 12.64
CA VAL A 291 10.28 6.19 13.96
C VAL A 291 11.68 6.44 14.51
N PHE A 292 11.77 7.09 15.67
CA PHE A 292 13.06 7.34 16.31
C PHE A 292 13.58 6.03 16.92
N SER A 293 14.85 5.73 16.68
CA SER A 293 15.50 4.60 17.36
C SER A 293 15.62 4.92 18.85
N PRO A 294 15.37 3.94 19.74
CA PRO A 294 15.53 4.13 21.17
C PRO A 294 16.98 4.39 21.60
#